data_AF-A0A2A7MD75-F1
#
_entry.id   AF-A0A2A7MD75-F1
#
_cell.length_a   1.000
_cell.length_b   1.000
_cell.length_c   1.000
_cell.angle_alpha   90.00
_cell.angle_beta   90.00
_cell.angle_gamma   90.00
#
_symmetry.space_group_name_H-M   'P 1'
#
loop_
_entity.id
_entity.type
_entity.pdbx_description
1 polymer ?
#
loop_
_entity_poly.entity_id
_entity_poly.type
_entity_poly.pdbx_seq_one_letter_code
_entity_poly.pdbx_strand_id
1 'polypeptide(L)'
;MFCSVKKYNTKDDIVYRFYLCERKRDKETGKIKCSDKLIISIPYDYMIDTHMLKAISRAITRKCKEKGFDKDIYNDIVYDKFTNIRYDLLDLERKKQQEEAERRYKEEYQYQEYFNSFCSGNTTTNYTEEEKGYLKKIYRAAAAKLHPDIIKDDGAGMQFLNKLKEEWSI
;
A
#
# COMPACT_ATOMS: atom_id res chain seq x y z
N MET A 1 -27.19 21.98 -5.05
CA MET A 1 -25.88 22.12 -4.35
C MET A 1 -25.12 20.83 -4.56
N PHE A 2 -23.79 20.82 -4.57
CA PHE A 2 -23.01 19.58 -4.72
C PHE A 2 -21.71 19.64 -3.93
N CYS A 3 -21.13 18.48 -3.61
CA CYS A 3 -19.81 18.39 -2.99
C CYS A 3 -18.74 18.15 -4.06
N SER A 4 -17.79 19.07 -4.16
CA SER A 4 -16.60 18.92 -4.99
C SER A 4 -15.42 18.50 -4.12
N VAL A 5 -14.60 17.58 -4.61
CA VAL A 5 -13.41 17.13 -3.91
C VAL A 5 -12.19 17.39 -4.77
N LYS A 6 -11.18 18.04 -4.20
CA LYS A 6 -9.92 18.33 -4.86
C LYS A 6 -8.79 17.60 -4.15
N LYS A 7 -8.02 16.84 -4.92
CA LYS A 7 -6.81 16.16 -4.48
C LYS A 7 -5.61 17.09 -4.66
N TYR A 8 -4.80 17.23 -3.62
CA TYR A 8 -3.56 18.00 -3.64
C TYR A 8 -2.40 17.11 -3.21
N ASN A 9 -1.31 17.13 -3.98
CA ASN A 9 -0.07 16.50 -3.56
C ASN A 9 0.73 17.55 -2.78
N THR A 10 1.01 17.27 -1.52
CA THR A 10 1.97 18.03 -0.71
C THR A 10 3.34 17.35 -0.78
N LYS A 11 4.37 17.92 -0.15
CA LYS A 11 5.70 17.29 -0.09
C LYS A 11 5.66 15.91 0.58
N ASP A 12 4.82 15.78 1.60
CA ASP A 12 4.85 14.63 2.50
C ASP A 12 3.62 13.71 2.35
N ASP A 13 2.49 14.23 1.85
CA ASP A 13 1.24 13.45 1.74
C ASP A 13 0.29 13.96 0.62
N ILE A 14 -0.72 13.16 0.30
CA ILE A 14 -1.87 13.51 -0.53
C ILE A 14 -3.01 14.01 0.37
N VAL A 15 -3.53 15.21 0.11
CA VAL A 15 -4.64 15.79 0.89
C VAL A 15 -5.91 15.93 0.05
N TYR A 16 -7.03 15.45 0.57
CA TYR A 16 -8.37 15.57 -0.01
C TYR A 16 -9.11 16.75 0.62
N ARG A 17 -9.44 17.75 -0.19
CA ARG A 17 -10.21 18.92 0.25
C ARG A 17 -11.64 18.84 -0.25
N PHE A 18 -12.58 18.86 0.67
CA PHE A 18 -14.02 18.78 0.41
C PHE A 18 -14.63 20.18 0.41
N TYR A 19 -15.27 20.55 -0.69
CA TYR A 19 -15.94 21.83 -0.88
C TYR A 19 -17.43 21.58 -1.05
N LEU A 20 -18.24 22.41 -0.39
CA LEU A 20 -19.67 22.48 -0.66
C LEU A 20 -19.92 23.65 -1.62
N CYS A 21 -20.38 23.32 -2.81
CA CYS A 21 -20.49 24.22 -3.95
C CYS A 21 -21.96 24.56 -4.22
N GLU A 22 -22.25 25.85 -4.23
CA GLU A 22 -23.54 26.39 -4.64
C GLU A 22 -23.40 27.15 -5.97
N ARG A 23 -24.32 26.88 -6.89
CA ARG A 23 -24.41 27.54 -8.19
C ARG A 23 -25.85 27.99 -8.39
N LYS A 24 -26.07 29.28 -8.49
CA LYS A 24 -27.39 29.89 -8.72
C LYS A 24 -27.29 30.83 -9.91
N ARG A 25 -28.21 30.73 -10.88
CA ARG A 25 -28.32 31.68 -11.98
C ARG A 25 -29.15 32.86 -11.49
N ASP A 26 -28.57 34.05 -11.61
CA ASP A 26 -29.26 35.30 -11.38
C ASP A 26 -30.31 35.49 -12.48
N LYS A 27 -31.58 35.63 -12.09
CA LYS A 27 -32.70 35.65 -13.05
C LYS A 27 -32.77 36.94 -13.88
N GLU A 28 -32.22 38.03 -13.36
CA GLU A 28 -32.25 39.35 -14.00
C GLU A 28 -31.05 39.56 -14.92
N THR A 29 -29.85 39.22 -14.43
CA THR A 29 -28.60 39.45 -15.17
C THR A 29 -28.15 38.24 -15.99
N GLY A 30 -28.77 37.07 -15.79
CA GLY A 30 -28.37 35.81 -16.41
C GLY A 30 -27.04 35.25 -15.92
N LYS A 31 -26.29 35.98 -15.07
CA LYS A 31 -24.97 35.59 -14.58
C LYS A 31 -25.08 34.45 -13.57
N ILE A 32 -24.12 33.53 -13.58
CA ILE A 32 -24.03 32.46 -12.58
C ILE A 32 -23.26 32.98 -11.37
N LYS A 33 -23.91 32.98 -10.20
CA LYS A 33 -23.27 33.21 -8.90
C LYS A 33 -22.78 31.88 -8.35
N CYS A 34 -21.49 31.80 -8.05
CA CYS A 34 -20.83 30.63 -7.50
C CYS A 34 -20.30 30.89 -6.09
N SER A 35 -20.56 29.96 -5.17
CA SER A 35 -20.01 29.96 -3.82
C SER A 35 -19.39 28.59 -3.54
N ASP A 36 -18.08 28.57 -3.26
CA ASP A 36 -17.33 27.36 -2.94
C ASP A 36 -16.83 27.45 -1.50
N LYS A 37 -17.47 26.71 -0.60
CA LYS A 37 -17.10 26.70 0.82
C LYS A 37 -16.30 25.44 1.15
N LEU A 38 -15.01 25.61 1.47
CA LEU A 38 -14.20 24.52 2.03
C LEU A 38 -14.82 24.04 3.34
N ILE A 39 -15.10 22.74 3.45
CA ILE A 39 -15.64 22.09 4.64
C ILE A 39 -14.53 21.47 5.47
N ILE A 40 -13.71 20.61 4.85
CA ILE A 40 -12.64 19.87 5.53
C ILE A 40 -11.50 19.54 4.56
N SER A 41 -10.29 19.42 5.11
CA SER A 41 -9.12 18.85 4.43
C SER A 41 -8.69 17.60 5.19
N ILE A 42 -8.53 16.49 4.48
CA ILE A 42 -8.25 15.18 5.08
C ILE A 42 -7.00 14.60 4.40
N PRO A 43 -5.91 14.36 5.16
CA PRO A 43 -4.73 13.59 4.72
C PRO A 43 -5.11 12.20 4.21
N TYR A 44 -4.33 11.61 3.29
CA TYR A 44 -4.63 10.30 2.71
C TYR A 44 -4.64 9.22 3.77
N ASP A 45 -3.67 9.25 4.68
CA ASP A 45 -3.57 8.28 5.78
C ASP A 45 -4.84 8.29 6.64
N TYR A 46 -5.41 9.47 6.89
CA TYR A 46 -6.65 9.59 7.64
C TYR A 46 -7.88 9.19 6.83
N MET A 47 -7.82 9.32 5.49
CA MET A 47 -8.87 8.84 4.60
C MET A 47 -8.96 7.31 4.61
N ILE A 48 -7.87 6.58 4.82
CA ILE A 48 -7.84 5.11 4.86
C ILE A 48 -7.91 4.54 6.28
N ASP A 49 -7.51 5.29 7.31
CA ASP A 49 -7.57 4.83 8.71
C ASP A 49 -9.02 4.67 9.20
N THR A 50 -9.37 3.46 9.63
CA THR A 50 -10.72 3.12 10.15
C THR A 50 -11.02 3.77 11.49
N HIS A 51 -10.01 4.03 12.32
CA HIS A 51 -10.18 4.70 13.62
C HIS A 51 -10.55 6.17 13.44
N MET A 52 -10.15 6.78 12.33
CA MET A 52 -10.42 8.20 12.03
C MET A 52 -11.84 8.47 11.53
N LEU A 53 -12.58 7.44 11.12
CA LEU A 53 -13.93 7.60 10.56
C LEU A 53 -14.84 8.46 11.45
N LYS A 54 -14.98 8.08 12.72
CA LYS A 54 -15.84 8.81 13.67
C LYS A 54 -15.35 10.24 13.96
N ALA A 55 -14.04 10.47 13.90
CA ALA A 55 -13.47 11.81 14.09
C ALA A 55 -13.78 12.72 12.89
N ILE A 56 -13.64 12.18 11.68
CA ILE A 56 -13.93 12.88 10.43
C ILE A 56 -15.42 13.21 10.32
N SER A 57 -16.33 12.26 10.58
CA SER A 57 -17.78 12.51 10.53
C SER A 57 -18.21 13.65 11.46
N ARG A 58 -17.63 13.67 12.67
CA ARG A 58 -17.86 14.75 13.65
C ARG A 58 -17.31 16.09 13.16
N ALA A 59 -16.12 16.10 12.55
CA ALA A 59 -15.51 17.30 12.00
C ALA A 59 -16.31 17.90 10.83
N ILE A 60 -16.79 17.06 9.91
CA ILE A 60 -17.68 17.45 8.81
C ILE A 60 -18.96 18.08 9.37
N THR A 61 -19.64 17.36 10.27
CA THR A 61 -20.89 17.83 10.90
C THR A 61 -20.70 19.20 11.54
N ARG A 62 -19.65 19.36 12.35
CA ARG A 62 -19.33 20.62 13.02
C ARG A 62 -19.08 21.75 12.02
N LYS A 63 -18.24 21.52 11.01
CA LYS A 63 -17.87 22.52 10.01
C LYS A 63 -19.03 22.95 9.13
N CYS A 64 -19.95 22.03 8.82
CA CYS A 64 -21.16 22.34 8.08
C CYS A 64 -22.13 23.19 8.91
N LYS A 65 -22.33 22.84 10.20
CA LYS A 65 -23.13 23.66 11.14
C LYS A 65 -22.56 25.07 11.31
N GLU A 66 -21.25 25.21 11.52
CA GLU A 66 -20.56 26.51 11.62
C GLU A 66 -20.81 27.40 10.39
N LYS A 67 -21.06 26.81 9.22
CA LYS A 67 -21.31 27.52 7.95
C LYS A 67 -22.78 27.72 7.63
N GLY A 68 -23.68 27.33 8.54
CA GLY A 68 -25.13 27.49 8.42
C GLY A 68 -25.78 26.52 7.45
N PHE A 69 -25.21 25.33 7.22
CA PHE A 69 -25.82 24.32 6.38
C PHE A 69 -26.72 23.37 7.19
N ASP A 70 -27.87 23.04 6.62
CA ASP A 70 -28.82 22.09 7.20
C ASP A 70 -28.25 20.67 7.27
N LYS A 71 -28.79 19.89 8.21
CA LYS A 71 -28.35 18.52 8.49
C LYS A 71 -28.43 17.59 7.29
N ASP A 72 -29.55 17.66 6.59
CA ASP A 72 -29.82 16.77 5.47
C ASP A 72 -28.85 17.08 4.30
N ILE A 73 -28.49 18.36 4.13
CA ILE A 73 -27.53 18.80 3.11
C ILE A 73 -26.13 18.22 3.34
N TYR A 74 -25.60 18.23 4.58
CA TYR A 74 -24.23 17.72 4.80
C TYR A 74 -24.14 16.21 4.94
N ASN A 75 -25.19 15.53 5.40
CA ASN A 75 -25.23 14.07 5.39
C ASN A 75 -25.25 13.56 3.95
N ASP A 76 -26.22 13.98 3.15
CA ASP A 76 -26.45 13.35 1.84
C ASP A 76 -25.43 13.79 0.78
N ILE A 77 -24.81 14.97 0.94
CA ILE A 77 -23.89 15.50 -0.08
C ILE A 77 -22.43 15.33 0.33
N VAL A 78 -22.06 15.70 1.56
CA VAL A 78 -20.64 15.71 1.96
C VAL A 78 -20.23 14.35 2.50
N TYR A 79 -21.04 13.74 3.36
CA TYR A 79 -20.71 12.47 3.98
C TYR A 79 -20.74 11.30 2.98
N ASP A 80 -21.75 11.25 2.11
CA ASP A 80 -21.78 10.25 1.03
C ASP A 80 -20.58 10.38 0.08
N LYS A 81 -20.24 11.62 -0.30
CA LYS A 81 -19.07 11.85 -1.16
C LYS A 81 -17.77 11.43 -0.47
N PHE A 82 -17.62 11.71 0.82
CA PHE A 82 -16.49 11.25 1.62
C PHE A 82 -16.42 9.73 1.68
N THR A 83 -17.54 9.08 1.97
CA THR A 83 -17.64 7.62 2.13
C THR A 83 -17.31 6.90 0.81
N ASN A 84 -17.83 7.38 -0.32
CA ASN A 84 -17.53 6.83 -1.64
C ASN A 84 -16.04 6.92 -1.98
N ILE A 85 -15.43 8.11 -1.80
CA ILE A 85 -14.00 8.27 -2.05
C ILE A 85 -13.19 7.36 -1.12
N ARG A 86 -13.57 7.28 0.16
CA ARG A 86 -12.91 6.37 1.12
C ARG A 86 -12.97 4.91 0.65
N TYR A 87 -14.11 4.43 0.15
CA TYR A 87 -14.21 3.07 -0.36
C TYR A 87 -13.29 2.83 -1.55
N ASP A 88 -13.24 3.76 -2.51
CA ASP A 88 -12.34 3.66 -3.67
C ASP A 88 -10.86 3.59 -3.23
N LEU A 89 -10.47 4.37 -2.21
CA LEU A 89 -9.10 4.36 -1.67
C LEU A 89 -8.79 3.06 -0.93
N LEU A 90 -9.73 2.53 -0.14
CA LEU A 90 -9.55 1.25 0.56
C LEU A 90 -9.45 0.07 -0.42
N ASP A 91 -10.21 0.10 -1.52
CA ASP A 91 -10.11 -0.92 -2.57
C ASP A 91 -8.76 -0.84 -3.30
N LEU A 92 -8.29 0.37 -3.59
CA LEU A 92 -6.96 0.58 -4.17
C LEU A 92 -5.84 0.05 -3.26
N GLU A 93 -5.93 0.30 -1.95
CA GLU A 93 -4.93 -0.19 -0.98
C GLU A 93 -4.93 -1.72 -0.89
N ARG A 94 -6.12 -2.34 -0.92
CA ARG A 94 -6.25 -3.80 -0.95
C ARG A 94 -5.60 -4.40 -2.21
N LYS A 95 -5.82 -3.79 -3.37
CA LYS A 95 -5.21 -4.25 -4.64
C LYS A 95 -3.69 -4.15 -4.59
N LYS A 96 -3.14 -3.05 -4.09
CA LYS A 96 -1.68 -2.90 -3.92
C LYS A 96 -1.10 -3.99 -3.01
N GLN A 97 -1.75 -4.28 -1.89
CA GLN A 97 -1.32 -5.33 -0.96
C GLN A 97 -1.35 -6.72 -1.62
N GLN A 98 -2.39 -7.01 -2.41
CA GLN A 98 -2.48 -8.25 -3.16
C GLN A 98 -1.38 -8.37 -4.22
N GLU A 99 -1.16 -7.33 -5.01
CA GLU A 99 -0.11 -7.29 -6.03
C GLU A 99 1.30 -7.44 -5.41
N GLU A 100 1.54 -6.83 -4.26
CA GLU A 100 2.81 -6.96 -3.54
C GLU A 100 2.98 -8.38 -2.98
N ALA A 101 1.92 -8.97 -2.40
CA ALA A 101 1.94 -10.34 -1.91
C ALA A 101 2.19 -11.35 -3.05
N GLU A 102 1.51 -11.18 -4.19
CA GLU A 102 1.72 -12.01 -5.38
C GLU A 102 3.13 -11.87 -5.94
N ARG A 103 3.69 -10.65 -5.94
CA ARG A 103 5.07 -10.41 -6.37
C ARG A 103 6.05 -11.14 -5.46
N ARG A 104 5.92 -10.98 -4.14
CA ARG A 104 6.75 -11.69 -3.15
C ARG A 104 6.65 -13.19 -3.30
N TYR A 105 5.44 -13.72 -3.49
CA TYR A 105 5.21 -15.14 -3.72
C TYR A 105 5.90 -15.64 -5.00
N LYS A 106 5.81 -14.89 -6.10
CA LYS A 106 6.50 -15.23 -7.36
C LYS A 106 8.01 -15.19 -7.22
N GLU A 107 8.56 -14.17 -6.55
CA GLU A 107 9.99 -14.06 -6.29
C GLU A 107 10.48 -15.22 -5.42
N GLU A 108 9.74 -15.58 -4.37
CA GLU A 108 10.07 -16.71 -3.50
C GLU A 108 10.00 -18.04 -4.27
N TYR A 109 8.99 -18.23 -5.10
CA TYR A 109 8.85 -19.42 -5.93
C TYR A 109 10.00 -19.55 -6.94
N GLN A 110 10.32 -18.48 -7.67
CA GLN A 110 11.44 -18.47 -8.61
C GLN A 110 12.78 -18.74 -7.92
N TYR A 111 13.01 -18.12 -6.75
CA TYR A 111 14.18 -18.39 -5.94
C TYR A 111 14.23 -19.85 -5.50
N GLN A 112 13.10 -20.43 -5.09
CA GLN A 112 13.02 -21.83 -4.69
C GLN A 112 13.27 -22.79 -5.85
N GLU A 113 12.75 -22.52 -7.05
CA GLU A 113 13.04 -23.32 -8.24
C GLU A 113 14.52 -23.25 -8.64
N TYR A 114 15.09 -22.04 -8.71
CA TYR A 114 16.51 -21.85 -8.96
C TYR A 114 17.37 -22.58 -7.93
N PHE A 115 17.02 -22.45 -6.66
CA PHE A 115 17.71 -23.12 -5.56
C PHE A 115 17.66 -24.64 -5.68
N ASN A 116 16.49 -25.21 -5.97
CA ASN A 116 16.32 -26.65 -6.14
C ASN A 116 17.10 -27.18 -7.35
N SER A 117 17.11 -26.43 -8.46
CA SER A 117 17.90 -26.76 -9.65
C SER A 117 19.41 -26.63 -9.40
N PHE A 118 19.82 -25.67 -8.56
CA PHE A 118 21.22 -25.52 -8.19
C PHE A 118 21.69 -26.69 -7.31
N CYS A 119 20.79 -27.20 -6.45
CA CYS A 119 21.06 -28.25 -5.48
C CYS A 119 20.76 -29.68 -5.98
N SER A 120 20.72 -29.93 -7.30
CA SER A 120 20.37 -31.24 -7.88
C SER A 120 21.55 -31.97 -8.53
N GLY A 121 22.78 -31.70 -8.07
CA GLY A 121 23.99 -32.39 -8.52
C GLY A 121 23.97 -33.88 -8.14
N ASN A 122 24.07 -34.77 -9.14
CA ASN A 122 24.28 -36.20 -8.94
C ASN A 122 25.74 -36.47 -8.56
N THR A 123 26.01 -36.51 -7.26
CA THR A 123 27.30 -36.94 -6.71
C THR A 123 27.06 -37.93 -5.58
N THR A 124 27.87 -38.99 -5.53
CA THR A 124 27.87 -39.99 -4.46
C THR A 124 28.31 -39.34 -3.15
N THR A 125 27.44 -39.34 -2.14
CA THR A 125 27.64 -38.60 -0.87
C THR A 125 27.62 -39.55 0.31
N ASN A 126 28.28 -39.18 1.40
CA ASN A 126 28.17 -39.88 2.69
C ASN A 126 26.92 -39.49 3.51
N TYR A 127 26.10 -38.55 3.02
CA TYR A 127 24.87 -38.09 3.69
C TYR A 127 23.63 -38.84 3.20
N THR A 128 22.74 -39.15 4.14
CA THR A 128 21.39 -39.64 3.82
C THR A 128 20.56 -38.55 3.13
N GLU A 129 19.49 -38.92 2.42
CA GLU A 129 18.60 -37.94 1.77
C GLU A 129 17.93 -36.99 2.77
N GLU A 130 17.67 -37.44 3.99
CA GLU A 130 17.14 -36.59 5.05
C GLU A 130 18.17 -35.53 5.50
N GLU A 131 19.43 -35.94 5.69
CA GLU A 131 20.55 -35.05 6.03
C GLU A 131 20.83 -34.02 4.93
N LYS A 132 20.77 -34.43 3.66
CA LYS A 132 20.84 -33.49 2.53
C LYS A 132 19.70 -32.47 2.56
N GLY A 133 18.51 -32.88 2.98
CA GLY A 133 17.38 -31.98 3.22
C GLY A 133 17.70 -30.90 4.26
N TYR A 134 18.38 -31.26 5.35
CA TYR A 134 18.83 -30.30 6.35
C TYR A 134 19.99 -29.42 5.84
N LEU A 135 20.97 -30.00 5.14
CA LEU A 135 22.09 -29.25 4.56
C LEU A 135 21.63 -28.22 3.52
N LYS A 136 20.63 -28.56 2.68
CA LYS A 136 19.98 -27.61 1.75
C LYS A 136 19.29 -26.47 2.51
N LYS A 137 18.61 -26.74 3.63
CA LYS A 137 18.01 -25.68 4.47
C LYS A 137 19.08 -24.78 5.08
N ILE A 138 20.19 -25.34 5.56
CA ILE A 138 21.33 -24.59 6.12
C ILE A 138 21.96 -23.72 5.05
N TYR A 139 22.25 -24.28 3.87
CA TYR A 139 22.79 -23.57 2.73
C TYR A 139 21.86 -22.43 2.30
N ARG A 140 20.54 -22.66 2.22
CA ARG A 140 19.55 -21.62 1.92
C ARG A 140 19.58 -20.47 2.93
N ALA A 141 19.59 -20.78 4.21
CA ALA A 141 19.58 -19.77 5.27
C ALA A 141 20.89 -18.95 5.29
N ALA A 142 22.02 -19.60 5.00
CA ALA A 142 23.31 -18.95 4.90
C ALA A 142 23.42 -18.08 3.63
N ALA A 143 22.99 -18.57 2.47
CA ALA A 143 23.02 -17.83 1.20
C ALA A 143 22.18 -16.55 1.27
N ALA A 144 21.00 -16.63 1.89
CA ALA A 144 20.13 -15.46 2.10
C ALA A 144 20.75 -14.38 2.99
N LYS A 145 21.75 -14.70 3.81
CA LYS A 145 22.47 -13.72 4.63
C LYS A 145 23.78 -13.27 3.99
N LEU A 146 24.47 -14.17 3.27
CA LEU A 146 25.79 -13.97 2.70
C LEU A 146 25.77 -13.46 1.24
N HIS A 147 24.59 -13.21 0.67
CA HIS A 147 24.47 -12.68 -0.69
C HIS A 147 25.15 -11.31 -0.79
N PRO A 148 25.99 -11.06 -1.82
CA PRO A 148 26.70 -9.79 -1.99
C PRO A 148 25.75 -8.59 -2.11
N ASP A 149 24.53 -8.75 -2.63
CA ASP A 149 23.53 -7.66 -2.67
C ASP A 149 23.08 -7.20 -1.27
N ILE A 150 23.18 -8.07 -0.25
CA ILE A 150 22.75 -7.79 1.12
C ILE A 150 23.92 -7.24 1.95
N ILE A 151 25.10 -7.89 1.89
CA ILE A 151 26.27 -7.48 2.68
C ILE A 151 27.07 -6.37 1.99
N LYS A 152 26.93 -6.21 0.66
CA LYS A 152 27.74 -5.30 -0.19
C LYS A 152 29.24 -5.58 -0.08
N ASP A 153 29.59 -6.85 0.06
CA ASP A 153 30.97 -7.35 0.16
C ASP A 153 31.46 -7.90 -1.19
N ASP A 154 32.73 -8.27 -1.28
CA ASP A 154 33.39 -8.87 -2.45
C ASP A 154 32.87 -10.27 -2.84
N GLY A 155 31.88 -10.79 -2.11
CA GLY A 155 31.27 -12.10 -2.34
C GLY A 155 32.04 -13.25 -1.70
N ALA A 156 33.06 -13.00 -0.87
CA ALA A 156 33.85 -14.04 -0.19
C ALA A 156 32.98 -15.03 0.60
N GLY A 157 31.94 -14.54 1.30
CA GLY A 157 30.99 -15.38 2.02
C GLY A 157 30.23 -16.35 1.11
N MET A 158 29.83 -15.89 -0.08
CA MET A 158 29.14 -16.72 -1.07
C MET A 158 30.09 -17.73 -1.74
N GLN A 159 31.35 -17.33 -1.98
CA GLN A 159 32.38 -18.24 -2.49
C GLN A 159 32.70 -19.36 -1.51
N PHE A 160 32.79 -19.05 -0.20
CA PHE A 160 32.98 -20.07 0.83
C PHE A 160 31.78 -21.03 0.89
N LEU A 161 30.56 -20.48 0.82
CA LEU A 161 29.35 -21.28 0.83
C LEU A 161 29.26 -22.22 -0.39
N ASN A 162 29.72 -21.78 -1.56
CA ASN A 162 29.81 -22.63 -2.76
C ASN A 162 30.80 -23.79 -2.59
N LYS A 163 31.93 -23.59 -1.89
CA LYS A 163 32.85 -24.69 -1.55
C LYS A 163 32.18 -25.73 -0.65
N LEU A 164 31.45 -25.29 0.38
CA LEU A 164 30.72 -26.19 1.27
C LEU A 164 29.65 -26.99 0.52
N LYS A 165 28.98 -26.38 -0.46
CA LYS A 165 28.05 -27.09 -1.33
C LYS A 165 28.72 -28.26 -2.07
N GLU A 166 29.89 -28.02 -2.66
CA GLU A 166 30.66 -29.06 -3.35
C GLU A 166 31.07 -30.19 -2.39
N GLU A 167 31.57 -29.83 -1.20
CA GLU A 167 31.95 -30.80 -0.15
C GLU A 167 30.75 -31.62 0.35
N TRP A 168 29.60 -30.99 0.54
CA TRP A 168 28.36 -31.65 0.95
C TRP A 168 27.69 -32.42 -0.18
N SER A 169 28.12 -32.18 -1.42
CA SER A 169 27.54 -32.78 -2.62
C SER A 169 26.02 -32.54 -2.68
N ILE A 170 25.59 -31.32 -2.33
CA ILE A 170 24.19 -30.88 -2.39
C ILE A 170 23.92 -29.89 -3.49
#